data_AF-A0A2H3HT12-F1
#
_entry.id   AF-A0A2H3HT12-F1
#
_cell.length_a   1.000
_cell.length_b   1.000
_cell.length_c   1.000
_cell.angle_alpha   90.00
_cell.angle_beta   90.00
_cell.angle_gamma   90.00
#
_symmetry.space_group_name_H-M   'P 1'
#
loop_
_entity.id
_entity.type
_entity.pdbx_description
1 polymer ?
#
loop_
_entity_poly.entity_id
_entity_poly.type
_entity_poly.pdbx_seq_one_letter_code
_entity_poly.pdbx_strand_id
1 'polypeptide(L)'
;MSSLDTVGSLLAAIANLLAQGLRILSLADKSHWGPDEYEQVHALASALDEAKKDFQELAPLVNGQIYYETDRKHESLEELRALKTQFTSHIEQIKDWSRSGGPINPVWIRETQTLQRKLHRAQCRAARRIYTSEKESSSRCLGAFLVYRQQRKWAMDKTVPDELEYSRRYREELRLCNAIGSFKRFGDRDIAFVCDYCDGHIIWEDIENMPSIRTFQEAAASPILTLSPTPDNPHWQATGFTKSGHQEKQMVFAPVAIANHVAPQHRDWLAGLLCPYCETESTVPQEQYDDEDAYRPDLGYEDMDAYQEHLEWQHTVTAPTSQAQASSDNCTVM
;
A
#
# COMPACT_ATOMS: atom_id res chain seq x y z
N MET A 1 11.54 -23.09 -28.62
CA MET A 1 10.13 -22.82 -28.99
C MET A 1 9.72 -21.62 -28.18
N SER A 2 9.45 -20.48 -28.84
CA SER A 2 8.97 -19.26 -28.15
C SER A 2 7.68 -19.62 -27.43
N SER A 3 7.66 -19.58 -26.09
CA SER A 3 6.44 -19.92 -25.37
C SER A 3 5.41 -18.82 -25.65
N LEU A 4 4.21 -19.22 -26.05
CA LEU A 4 3.05 -18.34 -26.22
C LEU A 4 2.52 -17.82 -24.88
N ASP A 5 3.36 -17.83 -23.84
CA ASP A 5 2.97 -17.48 -22.48
C ASP A 5 2.53 -16.02 -22.45
N THR A 6 1.34 -15.83 -21.90
CA THR A 6 0.83 -14.55 -21.42
C THR A 6 0.62 -14.63 -19.91
N VAL A 7 0.45 -13.48 -19.26
CA VAL A 7 0.04 -13.41 -17.85
C VAL A 7 -1.19 -14.28 -17.60
N GLY A 8 -2.23 -14.18 -18.44
CA GLY A 8 -3.43 -15.00 -18.35
C GLY A 8 -3.15 -16.51 -18.41
N SER A 9 -2.35 -16.96 -19.37
CA SER A 9 -2.01 -18.38 -19.52
C SER A 9 -1.24 -18.95 -18.33
N LEU A 10 -0.34 -18.16 -17.72
CA LEU A 10 0.45 -18.57 -16.56
C LEU A 10 -0.39 -18.58 -15.29
N LEU A 11 -1.24 -17.58 -15.08
CA LEU A 11 -2.18 -17.54 -13.96
C LEU A 11 -3.18 -18.70 -14.04
N ALA A 12 -3.70 -19.02 -15.22
CA ALA A 12 -4.57 -20.18 -15.43
C ALA A 12 -3.83 -21.50 -15.11
N ALA A 13 -2.56 -21.62 -15.51
CA ALA A 13 -1.75 -22.79 -15.16
C ALA A 13 -1.54 -22.93 -13.65
N ILE A 14 -1.28 -21.83 -12.93
CA ILE A 14 -1.14 -21.83 -11.47
C ILE A 14 -2.48 -22.17 -10.79
N ALA A 15 -3.59 -21.60 -11.25
CA ALA A 15 -4.93 -21.92 -10.74
C ALA A 15 -5.28 -23.41 -10.91
N ASN A 16 -4.90 -24.00 -12.04
CA ASN A 16 -5.05 -25.44 -12.28
C ASN A 16 -4.20 -26.29 -11.32
N LEU A 17 -2.97 -25.87 -10.99
CA LEU A 17 -2.13 -26.55 -10.00
C LEU A 17 -2.77 -26.50 -8.60
N LEU A 18 -3.29 -25.35 -8.18
CA LEU A 18 -4.01 -25.21 -6.92
C LEU A 18 -5.26 -26.10 -6.87
N ALA A 19 -6.07 -26.09 -7.94
CA ALA A 19 -7.24 -26.96 -8.06
C ALA A 19 -6.87 -28.45 -8.06
N GLN A 20 -5.73 -28.82 -8.64
CA GLN A 20 -5.19 -30.17 -8.60
C GLN A 20 -4.80 -30.57 -7.16
N GLY A 21 -4.13 -29.69 -6.42
CA GLY A 21 -3.82 -29.92 -5.00
C GLY A 21 -5.07 -30.18 -4.16
N LEU A 22 -6.09 -29.33 -4.32
CA LEU A 22 -7.39 -29.52 -3.67
C LEU A 22 -8.08 -30.82 -4.06
N ARG A 23 -7.99 -31.23 -5.34
CA ARG A 23 -8.52 -32.52 -5.80
C ARG A 23 -7.78 -33.71 -5.19
N ILE A 24 -6.45 -33.63 -5.04
CA ILE A 24 -5.66 -34.68 -4.40
C ILE A 24 -6.12 -34.85 -2.94
N LEU A 25 -6.19 -33.76 -2.19
CA LEU A 25 -6.62 -33.78 -0.79
C LEU A 25 -8.08 -34.22 -0.64
N SER A 26 -8.97 -33.85 -1.58
CA SER A 26 -10.39 -34.24 -1.48
C SER A 26 -10.62 -35.75 -1.67
N LEU A 27 -9.73 -36.42 -2.43
CA LEU A 27 -9.74 -37.86 -2.71
C LEU A 27 -8.93 -38.69 -1.70
N ALA A 28 -8.12 -38.06 -0.86
CA ALA A 28 -7.34 -38.75 0.16
C ALA A 28 -8.25 -39.31 1.27
N ASP A 29 -7.80 -40.37 1.94
CA ASP A 29 -8.49 -40.94 3.10
C ASP A 29 -8.49 -39.94 4.26
N LYS A 30 -9.69 -39.62 4.77
CA LYS A 30 -9.93 -38.61 5.81
C LYS A 30 -10.07 -39.20 7.21
N SER A 31 -10.06 -40.52 7.35
CA SER A 31 -10.27 -41.19 8.64
C SER A 31 -9.25 -40.83 9.71
N HIS A 32 -8.06 -40.37 9.30
CA HIS A 32 -6.94 -40.04 10.19
C HIS A 32 -6.50 -38.57 10.10
N TRP A 33 -7.33 -37.68 9.52
CA TRP A 33 -6.98 -36.27 9.41
C TRP A 33 -6.98 -35.60 10.78
N GLY A 34 -5.93 -34.83 11.04
CA GLY A 34 -5.84 -33.87 12.12
C GLY A 34 -6.13 -32.44 11.64
N PRO A 35 -5.90 -31.44 12.50
CA PRO A 35 -6.12 -30.04 12.18
C PRO A 35 -5.28 -29.55 10.98
N ASP A 36 -4.04 -30.01 10.86
CA ASP A 36 -3.08 -29.55 9.85
C ASP A 36 -3.55 -29.93 8.43
N GLU A 37 -4.17 -31.09 8.24
CA GLU A 37 -4.70 -31.49 6.92
C GLU A 37 -5.86 -30.59 6.49
N TYR A 38 -6.78 -30.29 7.40
CA TYR A 38 -7.87 -29.36 7.12
C TYR A 38 -7.36 -27.93 6.90
N GLU A 39 -6.36 -27.50 7.65
CA GLU A 39 -5.72 -26.19 7.46
C GLU A 39 -5.01 -26.11 6.11
N GLN A 40 -4.36 -27.19 5.65
CA GLN A 40 -3.74 -27.25 4.33
C GLN A 40 -4.77 -27.14 3.20
N VAL A 41 -5.94 -27.78 3.34
CA VAL A 41 -7.06 -27.62 2.39
C VAL A 41 -7.54 -26.16 2.39
N HIS A 42 -7.72 -25.58 3.58
CA HIS A 42 -8.14 -24.18 3.72
C HIS A 42 -7.13 -23.22 3.09
N ALA A 43 -5.83 -23.43 3.31
CA ALA A 43 -4.77 -22.60 2.77
C ALA A 43 -4.73 -22.65 1.23
N LEU A 44 -4.88 -23.83 0.61
CA LEU A 44 -4.94 -23.96 -0.85
C LEU A 44 -6.21 -23.34 -1.44
N ALA A 45 -7.36 -23.50 -0.77
CA ALA A 45 -8.61 -22.88 -1.18
C ALA A 45 -8.51 -21.35 -1.13
N SER A 46 -7.99 -20.82 -0.02
CA SER A 46 -7.77 -19.38 0.17
C SER A 46 -6.84 -18.82 -0.91
N ALA A 47 -5.73 -19.52 -1.22
CA ALA A 47 -4.80 -19.10 -2.27
C ALA A 47 -5.45 -19.08 -3.66
N LEU A 48 -6.30 -20.06 -3.98
CA LEU A 48 -7.01 -20.11 -5.25
C LEU A 48 -8.06 -19.01 -5.36
N ASP A 49 -8.81 -18.77 -4.29
CA ASP A 49 -9.86 -17.76 -4.27
C ASP A 49 -9.29 -16.35 -4.31
N GLU A 50 -8.17 -16.09 -3.59
CA GLU A 50 -7.45 -14.83 -3.68
C GLU A 50 -6.88 -14.60 -5.09
N ALA A 51 -6.24 -15.61 -5.70
CA ALA A 51 -5.71 -15.46 -7.06
C ALA A 51 -6.79 -15.11 -8.11
N LYS A 52 -8.00 -15.67 -7.96
CA LYS A 52 -9.16 -15.34 -8.81
C LYS A 52 -9.67 -13.93 -8.52
N LYS A 53 -9.78 -13.58 -7.23
CA LYS A 53 -10.21 -12.24 -6.80
C LYS A 53 -9.26 -11.18 -7.35
N ASP A 54 -7.96 -11.35 -7.20
CA ASP A 54 -6.93 -10.46 -7.74
C ASP A 54 -7.07 -10.30 -9.25
N PHE A 55 -7.28 -11.40 -9.98
CA PHE A 55 -7.49 -11.33 -11.42
C PHE A 55 -8.72 -10.50 -11.80
N GLN A 56 -9.82 -10.64 -11.06
CA GLN A 56 -11.05 -9.88 -11.27
C GLN A 56 -10.93 -8.41 -10.89
N GLU A 57 -10.23 -8.10 -9.80
CA GLU A 57 -10.10 -6.74 -9.27
C GLU A 57 -9.04 -5.91 -10.00
N LEU A 58 -7.94 -6.54 -10.45
CA LEU A 58 -6.85 -5.85 -11.15
C LEU A 58 -7.18 -5.54 -12.62
N ALA A 59 -7.92 -6.42 -13.30
CA ALA A 59 -8.23 -6.26 -14.72
C ALA A 59 -8.90 -4.89 -15.06
N PRO A 60 -9.91 -4.41 -14.31
CA PRO A 60 -10.50 -3.08 -14.53
C PRO A 60 -9.53 -1.91 -14.33
N LEU A 61 -8.42 -2.10 -13.61
CA LEU A 61 -7.44 -1.04 -13.34
C LEU A 61 -6.48 -0.80 -14.50
N VAL A 62 -6.37 -1.77 -15.42
CA VAL A 62 -5.42 -1.78 -16.54
C VAL A 62 -6.13 -1.83 -17.90
N ASN A 63 -7.17 -1.01 -18.06
CA ASN A 63 -7.97 -0.89 -19.29
C ASN A 63 -8.75 -2.15 -19.71
N GLY A 64 -8.89 -3.13 -18.80
CA GLY A 64 -9.79 -4.26 -18.94
C GLY A 64 -9.08 -5.62 -19.00
N GLN A 65 -9.88 -6.69 -18.93
CA GLN A 65 -9.39 -8.06 -18.82
C GLN A 65 -8.50 -8.50 -19.99
N ILE A 66 -8.81 -8.08 -21.22
CA ILE A 66 -8.05 -8.49 -22.41
C ILE A 66 -6.59 -8.00 -22.32
N TYR A 67 -6.36 -6.76 -21.88
CA TYR A 67 -5.01 -6.21 -21.73
C TYR A 67 -4.23 -6.96 -20.66
N TYR A 68 -4.87 -7.27 -19.53
CA TYR A 68 -4.23 -8.02 -18.46
C TYR A 68 -3.92 -9.48 -18.87
N GLU A 69 -4.87 -10.15 -19.50
CA GLU A 69 -4.75 -11.57 -19.88
C GLU A 69 -3.71 -11.78 -20.99
N THR A 70 -3.60 -10.83 -21.91
CA THR A 70 -2.69 -10.90 -23.07
C THR A 70 -1.33 -10.24 -22.81
N ASP A 71 -1.09 -9.71 -21.61
CA ASP A 71 0.20 -9.10 -21.25
C ASP A 71 1.36 -10.09 -21.44
N ARG A 72 2.44 -9.56 -22.01
CA ARG A 72 3.67 -10.30 -22.37
C ARG A 72 4.93 -9.59 -21.89
N LYS A 73 4.82 -8.65 -20.96
CA LYS A 73 6.01 -8.02 -20.39
C LYS A 73 6.94 -9.06 -19.77
N HIS A 74 8.20 -9.04 -20.19
CA HIS A 74 9.19 -10.07 -19.88
C HIS A 74 9.29 -10.33 -18.37
N GLU A 75 9.45 -9.28 -17.57
CA GLU A 75 9.53 -9.37 -16.10
C GLU A 75 8.31 -10.05 -15.47
N SER A 76 7.09 -9.73 -15.94
CA SER A 76 5.85 -10.37 -15.47
C SER A 76 5.83 -11.86 -15.78
N LEU A 77 6.24 -12.23 -17.00
CA LEU A 77 6.26 -13.63 -17.41
C LEU A 77 7.32 -14.44 -16.67
N GLU A 78 8.52 -13.89 -16.46
CA GLU A 78 9.58 -14.58 -15.71
C GLU A 78 9.19 -14.85 -14.27
N GLU A 79 8.62 -13.84 -13.62
CA GLU A 79 8.15 -13.92 -12.25
C GLU A 79 7.04 -14.97 -12.07
N LEU A 80 6.05 -14.96 -12.96
CA LEU A 80 4.96 -15.96 -12.95
C LEU A 80 5.44 -17.36 -13.33
N ARG A 81 6.43 -17.50 -14.22
CA ARG A 81 7.05 -18.81 -14.52
C ARG A 81 7.78 -19.35 -13.30
N ALA A 82 8.55 -18.53 -12.60
CA ALA A 82 9.23 -18.93 -11.37
C ALA A 82 8.24 -19.37 -10.29
N LEU A 83 7.10 -18.68 -10.17
CA LEU A 83 6.02 -19.08 -9.27
C LEU A 83 5.34 -20.38 -9.70
N LYS A 84 5.04 -20.54 -10.99
CA LYS A 84 4.49 -21.78 -11.52
C LYS A 84 5.39 -22.98 -11.19
N THR A 85 6.70 -22.84 -11.33
CA THR A 85 7.66 -23.89 -10.94
C THR A 85 7.59 -24.21 -9.44
N GLN A 86 7.52 -23.19 -8.58
CA GLN A 86 7.36 -23.37 -7.14
C GLN A 86 6.05 -24.08 -6.79
N PHE A 87 4.91 -23.66 -7.37
CA PHE A 87 3.62 -24.34 -7.20
C PHE A 87 3.67 -25.78 -7.71
N THR A 88 4.32 -26.03 -8.85
CA THR A 88 4.44 -27.40 -9.39
C THR A 88 5.17 -28.31 -8.40
N SER A 89 6.31 -27.84 -7.87
CA SER A 89 7.05 -28.58 -6.85
C SER A 89 6.20 -28.82 -5.59
N HIS A 90 5.47 -27.81 -5.13
CA HIS A 90 4.61 -27.90 -3.94
C HIS A 90 3.49 -28.93 -4.11
N ILE A 91 2.82 -28.92 -5.28
CA ILE A 91 1.73 -29.85 -5.57
C ILE A 91 2.24 -31.28 -5.78
N GLU A 92 3.42 -31.47 -6.38
CA GLU A 92 4.03 -32.81 -6.47
C GLU A 92 4.38 -33.38 -5.08
N GLN A 93 4.80 -32.57 -4.11
CA GLN A 93 4.98 -33.02 -2.73
C GLN A 93 3.67 -33.53 -2.11
N ILE A 94 2.57 -32.79 -2.28
CA ILE A 94 1.24 -33.20 -1.79
C ILE A 94 0.78 -34.50 -2.48
N LYS A 95 1.05 -34.63 -3.78
CA LYS A 95 0.75 -35.83 -4.55
C LYS A 95 1.54 -37.04 -4.07
N ASP A 96 2.82 -36.89 -3.77
CA ASP A 96 3.63 -37.97 -3.23
C ASP A 96 3.18 -38.37 -1.82
N TRP A 97 2.81 -37.40 -0.98
CA TRP A 97 2.18 -37.68 0.32
C TRP A 97 0.88 -38.45 0.19
N SER A 98 0.03 -38.14 -0.79
CA SER A 98 -1.23 -38.87 -1.00
C SER A 98 -1.02 -40.36 -1.34
N ARG A 99 0.19 -40.73 -1.78
CA ARG A 99 0.57 -42.12 -2.07
C ARG A 99 1.18 -42.83 -0.85
N SER A 100 1.95 -42.11 -0.03
CA SER A 100 2.60 -42.67 1.16
C SER A 100 1.68 -42.70 2.39
N GLY A 101 0.72 -41.78 2.46
CA GLY A 101 -0.09 -41.52 3.65
C GLY A 101 0.71 -40.88 4.79
N GLY A 102 0.08 -40.80 5.96
CA GLY A 102 0.64 -40.20 7.19
C GLY A 102 0.19 -38.74 7.42
N PRO A 103 0.60 -38.12 8.53
CA PRO A 103 0.27 -36.73 8.82
C PRO A 103 0.97 -35.77 7.83
N ILE A 104 0.31 -34.66 7.50
CA ILE A 104 0.91 -33.60 6.69
C ILE A 104 2.05 -32.91 7.46
N ASN A 105 3.06 -32.44 6.71
CA ASN A 105 4.09 -31.59 7.29
C ASN A 105 3.55 -30.17 7.51
N PRO A 106 3.53 -29.63 8.74
CA PRO A 106 2.99 -28.29 9.02
C PRO A 106 3.77 -27.15 8.33
N VAL A 107 4.97 -27.44 7.83
CA VAL A 107 5.73 -26.49 6.98
C VAL A 107 4.97 -26.16 5.69
N TRP A 108 4.20 -27.11 5.14
CA TRP A 108 3.48 -26.95 3.88
C TRP A 108 2.40 -25.86 3.93
N ILE A 109 1.77 -25.68 5.09
CA ILE A 109 0.78 -24.62 5.29
C ILE A 109 1.45 -23.26 5.15
N ARG A 110 2.61 -23.07 5.80
CA ARG A 110 3.41 -21.84 5.72
C ARG A 110 3.96 -21.61 4.31
N GLU A 111 4.36 -22.66 3.62
CA GLU A 111 4.77 -22.60 2.21
C GLU A 111 3.61 -22.17 1.32
N THR A 112 2.42 -22.74 1.51
CA THR A 112 1.19 -22.38 0.78
C THR A 112 0.86 -20.89 0.96
N GLN A 113 0.84 -20.41 2.19
CA GLN A 113 0.63 -18.99 2.51
C GLN A 113 1.73 -18.08 1.96
N THR A 114 2.96 -18.58 1.84
CA THR A 114 4.06 -17.83 1.25
C THR A 114 3.94 -17.75 -0.27
N LEU A 115 3.57 -18.85 -0.93
CA LEU A 115 3.31 -18.89 -2.37
C LEU A 115 2.08 -18.04 -2.73
N GLN A 116 1.03 -18.08 -1.90
CA GLN A 116 -0.14 -17.21 -2.00
C GLN A 116 0.28 -15.72 -2.02
N ARG A 117 0.99 -15.26 -0.99
CA ARG A 117 1.46 -13.86 -0.92
C ARG A 117 2.36 -13.47 -2.08
N LYS A 118 3.23 -14.39 -2.54
CA LYS A 118 4.08 -14.14 -3.72
C LYS A 118 3.25 -14.02 -5.00
N LEU A 119 2.21 -14.85 -5.17
CA LEU A 119 1.32 -14.81 -6.32
C LEU A 119 0.51 -13.51 -6.35
N HIS A 120 -0.07 -13.12 -5.22
CA HIS A 120 -0.76 -11.83 -5.06
C HIS A 120 0.13 -10.66 -5.50
N ARG A 121 1.35 -10.58 -4.94
CA ARG A 121 2.33 -9.55 -5.30
C ARG A 121 2.74 -9.58 -6.77
N ALA A 122 2.89 -10.77 -7.36
CA ALA A 122 3.20 -10.90 -8.78
C ALA A 122 2.06 -10.40 -9.67
N GLN A 123 0.81 -10.65 -9.30
CA GLN A 123 -0.36 -10.12 -9.99
C GLN A 123 -0.41 -8.58 -9.87
N CYS A 124 -0.24 -8.03 -8.67
CA CYS A 124 -0.18 -6.58 -8.43
C CYS A 124 0.95 -5.90 -9.23
N ARG A 125 2.15 -6.48 -9.26
CA ARG A 125 3.28 -5.98 -10.05
C ARG A 125 3.02 -6.06 -11.55
N ALA A 126 2.44 -7.16 -12.05
CA ALA A 126 2.07 -7.27 -13.45
C ALA A 126 1.07 -6.17 -13.86
N ALA A 127 0.04 -5.95 -13.04
CA ALA A 127 -0.92 -4.86 -13.26
C ALA A 127 -0.24 -3.48 -13.21
N ARG A 128 0.65 -3.23 -12.24
CA ARG A 128 1.43 -1.99 -12.15
C ARG A 128 2.28 -1.77 -13.40
N ARG A 129 2.94 -2.80 -13.93
CA ARG A 129 3.76 -2.68 -15.14
C ARG A 129 2.90 -2.25 -16.33
N ILE A 130 1.70 -2.82 -16.51
CA ILE A 130 0.78 -2.41 -17.60
C ILE A 130 0.33 -0.96 -17.39
N TYR A 131 -0.09 -0.63 -16.16
CA TYR A 131 -0.50 0.72 -15.79
C TYR A 131 0.57 1.78 -16.12
N THR A 132 1.83 1.53 -15.73
CA THR A 132 2.94 2.47 -15.96
C THR A 132 3.25 2.66 -17.45
N SER A 133 3.05 1.65 -18.31
CA SER A 133 3.24 1.87 -19.76
C SER A 133 2.12 2.64 -20.43
N GLU A 134 0.94 2.70 -19.83
CA GLU A 134 -0.26 3.26 -20.45
C GLU A 134 -0.64 4.64 -19.89
N LYS A 135 -0.27 4.94 -18.64
CA LYS A 135 -0.53 6.24 -18.02
C LYS A 135 0.76 7.04 -17.82
N GLU A 136 1.00 7.98 -18.72
CA GLU A 136 2.07 8.99 -18.60
C GLU A 136 1.73 10.11 -17.59
N SER A 137 0.50 10.19 -17.09
CA SER A 137 0.00 11.38 -16.36
C SER A 137 0.23 11.38 -14.85
N SER A 138 0.74 10.29 -14.25
CA SER A 138 0.99 10.23 -12.81
C SER A 138 2.27 9.45 -12.53
N SER A 139 3.22 10.08 -11.83
CA SER A 139 4.44 9.45 -11.33
C SER A 139 4.20 8.48 -10.17
N ARG A 140 3.04 8.57 -9.49
CA ARG A 140 2.66 7.64 -8.40
C ARG A 140 2.64 6.19 -8.85
N CYS A 141 3.00 5.30 -7.93
CA CYS A 141 2.75 3.88 -8.09
C CYS A 141 1.24 3.59 -8.26
N LEU A 142 0.87 2.51 -8.96
CA LEU A 142 -0.54 2.09 -9.09
C LEU A 142 -1.23 1.97 -7.73
N GLY A 143 -0.56 1.36 -6.74
CA GLY A 143 -1.09 1.24 -5.38
C GLY A 143 -1.36 2.59 -4.72
N ALA A 144 -0.38 3.51 -4.78
CA ALA A 144 -0.52 4.88 -4.30
C ALA A 144 -1.69 5.61 -4.98
N PHE A 145 -1.77 5.49 -6.31
CA PHE A 145 -2.81 6.12 -7.12
C PHE A 145 -4.22 5.69 -6.71
N LEU A 146 -4.42 4.43 -6.30
CA LEU A 146 -5.73 3.95 -5.83
C LEU A 146 -6.17 4.65 -4.54
N VAL A 147 -5.26 4.77 -3.57
CA VAL A 147 -5.54 5.48 -2.30
C VAL A 147 -5.76 6.97 -2.56
N TYR A 148 -4.87 7.60 -3.33
CA TYR A 148 -4.97 9.00 -3.71
C TYR A 148 -6.27 9.34 -4.44
N ARG A 149 -6.69 8.50 -5.39
CA ARG A 149 -7.96 8.68 -6.11
C ARG A 149 -9.15 8.70 -5.16
N GLN A 150 -9.16 7.80 -4.16
CA GLN A 150 -10.24 7.77 -3.18
C GLN A 150 -10.19 9.00 -2.26
N GLN A 151 -9.02 9.37 -1.76
CA GLN A 151 -8.83 10.58 -0.95
C GLN A 151 -9.30 11.83 -1.70
N ARG A 152 -8.94 11.98 -2.98
CA ARG A 152 -9.44 13.08 -3.83
C ARG A 152 -10.94 13.08 -3.99
N LYS A 153 -11.55 11.90 -4.16
CA LYS A 153 -13.01 11.79 -4.26
C LYS A 153 -13.69 12.33 -3.00
N TRP A 154 -13.15 12.03 -1.82
CA TRP A 154 -13.65 12.58 -0.56
C TRP A 154 -13.37 14.06 -0.39
N ALA A 155 -12.20 14.56 -0.83
CA ALA A 155 -11.87 15.97 -0.77
C ALA A 155 -12.72 16.84 -1.72
N MET A 156 -13.11 16.29 -2.87
CA MET A 156 -14.02 16.94 -3.83
C MET A 156 -15.48 16.96 -3.36
N ASP A 157 -15.84 16.07 -2.45
CA ASP A 157 -17.15 16.07 -1.83
C ASP A 157 -17.22 17.23 -0.82
N LYS A 158 -17.88 18.32 -1.24
CA LYS A 158 -18.03 19.54 -0.44
C LYS A 158 -18.97 19.39 0.76
N THR A 159 -19.58 18.21 0.95
CA THR A 159 -20.37 17.95 2.14
C THR A 159 -19.44 17.84 3.35
N VAL A 160 -19.71 18.64 4.38
CA VAL A 160 -19.01 18.51 5.67
C VAL A 160 -19.44 17.17 6.27
N PRO A 161 -18.54 16.20 6.41
CA PRO A 161 -18.90 14.90 6.95
C PRO A 161 -19.28 15.06 8.43
N ASP A 162 -20.35 14.38 8.84
CA ASP A 162 -20.59 14.17 10.26
C ASP A 162 -19.55 13.20 10.86
N GLU A 163 -19.57 13.03 12.17
CA GLU A 163 -18.62 12.16 12.87
C GLU A 163 -18.68 10.70 12.41
N LEU A 164 -19.88 10.22 12.06
CA LEU A 164 -20.10 8.84 11.60
C LEU A 164 -19.51 8.61 10.21
N GLU A 165 -19.74 9.54 9.29
CA GLU A 165 -19.22 9.52 7.93
C GLU A 165 -17.70 9.72 7.95
N TYR A 166 -17.17 10.60 8.79
CA TYR A 166 -15.72 10.71 9.01
C TYR A 166 -15.12 9.39 9.49
N SER A 167 -15.69 8.79 10.54
CA SER A 167 -15.25 7.51 11.09
C SER A 167 -15.34 6.37 10.07
N ARG A 168 -16.29 6.46 9.14
CA ARG A 168 -16.42 5.52 8.02
C ARG A 168 -15.32 5.74 6.99
N ARG A 169 -15.10 6.98 6.53
CA ARG A 169 -14.03 7.35 5.57
C ARG A 169 -12.65 6.97 6.09
N TYR A 170 -12.38 7.24 7.37
CA TYR A 170 -11.14 6.87 8.04
C TYR A 170 -10.90 5.35 8.04
N ARG A 171 -11.90 4.54 8.42
CA ARG A 171 -11.79 3.08 8.36
C ARG A 171 -11.63 2.56 6.93
N GLU A 172 -12.27 3.20 5.97
CA GLU A 172 -12.12 2.88 4.55
C GLU A 172 -10.71 3.21 4.05
N GLU A 173 -10.14 4.36 4.44
CA GLU A 173 -8.78 4.78 4.12
C GLU A 173 -7.74 3.78 4.63
N LEU A 174 -7.87 3.34 5.90
CA LEU A 174 -7.00 2.32 6.47
C LEU A 174 -7.17 0.95 5.78
N ARG A 175 -8.40 0.57 5.42
CA ARG A 175 -8.64 -0.67 4.66
C ARG A 175 -8.00 -0.63 3.29
N LEU A 176 -8.07 0.51 2.60
CA LEU A 176 -7.41 0.70 1.31
C LEU A 176 -5.90 0.58 1.46
N CYS A 177 -5.29 1.26 2.45
CA CYS A 177 -3.84 1.15 2.69
C CYS A 177 -3.40 -0.30 2.94
N ASN A 178 -4.16 -1.07 3.73
CA ASN A 178 -3.89 -2.48 3.99
C ASN A 178 -4.13 -3.39 2.77
N ALA A 179 -4.87 -2.93 1.75
CA ALA A 179 -5.02 -3.64 0.48
C ALA A 179 -3.89 -3.30 -0.51
N ILE A 180 -3.12 -2.23 -0.28
CA ILE A 180 -2.01 -1.82 -1.16
C ILE A 180 -0.68 -2.48 -0.76
N GLY A 181 -0.54 -2.84 0.50
CA GLY A 181 0.70 -3.38 1.03
C GLY A 181 0.58 -3.80 2.48
N SER A 182 1.72 -4.13 3.07
CA SER A 182 1.79 -4.65 4.44
C SER A 182 2.76 -3.86 5.30
N PHE A 183 2.39 -3.67 6.57
CA PHE A 183 3.26 -3.10 7.59
C PHE A 183 4.08 -4.20 8.24
N LYS A 184 5.37 -3.94 8.43
CA LYS A 184 6.31 -4.85 9.08
C LYS A 184 7.21 -4.08 10.03
N ARG A 185 7.57 -4.73 11.12
CA ARG A 185 8.64 -4.26 11.99
C ARG A 185 9.96 -4.31 11.19
N PHE A 186 10.67 -3.20 11.13
CA PHE A 186 11.96 -3.08 10.46
C PHE A 186 13.04 -2.80 11.52
N GLY A 187 13.93 -3.78 11.73
CA GLY A 187 14.84 -3.76 12.88
C GLY A 187 14.10 -3.77 14.22
N ASP A 188 14.73 -3.19 15.23
CA ASP A 188 14.16 -3.19 16.59
C ASP A 188 13.20 -2.02 16.83
N ARG A 189 13.32 -0.92 16.08
CA ARG A 189 12.67 0.35 16.40
C ARG A 189 11.67 0.84 15.34
N ASP A 190 11.88 0.48 14.09
CA ASP A 190 11.24 1.16 12.97
C ASP A 190 10.05 0.36 12.43
N ILE A 191 9.16 1.00 11.70
CA ILE A 191 8.07 0.33 10.98
C ILE A 191 8.20 0.66 9.51
N ALA A 192 8.17 -0.37 8.67
CA ALA A 192 8.17 -0.23 7.22
C ALA A 192 6.81 -0.63 6.65
N PHE A 193 6.27 0.18 5.75
CA PHE A 193 5.24 -0.24 4.81
C PHE A 193 5.90 -0.78 3.54
N VAL A 194 5.46 -1.95 3.08
CA VAL A 194 5.95 -2.57 1.83
C VAL A 194 4.80 -2.63 0.84
N CYS A 195 4.90 -1.90 -0.26
CA CYS A 195 3.88 -1.85 -1.31
C CYS A 195 3.90 -3.12 -2.18
N ASP A 196 2.74 -3.77 -2.35
CA ASP A 196 2.63 -5.00 -3.14
C ASP A 196 2.72 -4.74 -4.66
N TYR A 197 2.57 -3.49 -5.10
CA TYR A 197 2.60 -3.09 -6.51
C TYR A 197 4.00 -2.71 -7.02
N CYS A 198 4.88 -2.16 -6.18
CA CYS A 198 6.21 -1.69 -6.61
C CYS A 198 7.37 -2.17 -5.74
N ASP A 199 7.13 -2.91 -4.67
CA ASP A 199 8.14 -3.32 -3.67
C ASP A 199 8.87 -2.17 -2.98
N GLY A 200 8.35 -0.95 -3.12
CA GLY A 200 8.85 0.22 -2.42
C GLY A 200 8.56 0.18 -0.93
N HIS A 201 9.56 0.57 -0.15
CA HIS A 201 9.50 0.68 1.29
C HIS A 201 9.32 2.13 1.72
N ILE A 202 8.43 2.36 2.69
CA ILE A 202 8.28 3.63 3.38
C ILE A 202 8.56 3.37 4.86
N ILE A 203 9.53 4.07 5.44
CA ILE A 203 10.03 3.80 6.80
C ILE A 203 9.69 4.94 7.74
N TRP A 204 9.04 4.61 8.85
CA TRP A 204 8.94 5.50 10.00
C TRP A 204 9.93 5.04 11.07
N GLU A 205 10.85 5.93 11.42
CA GLU A 205 11.92 5.65 12.38
C GLU A 205 11.47 5.84 13.83
N ASP A 206 11.90 4.91 14.69
CA ASP A 206 11.66 4.90 16.14
C ASP A 206 10.19 5.12 16.52
N ILE A 207 9.31 4.20 16.09
CA ILE A 207 7.88 4.28 16.40
C ILE A 207 7.32 2.96 16.94
N GLU A 208 6.46 3.06 17.95
CA GLU A 208 5.83 1.89 18.56
C GLU A 208 4.81 1.24 17.63
N ASN A 209 3.93 2.04 17.04
CA ASN A 209 2.79 1.60 16.24
C ASN A 209 2.67 2.45 14.99
N MET A 210 2.09 1.87 13.93
CA MET A 210 1.82 2.57 12.68
C MET A 210 1.09 3.90 12.94
N PRO A 211 1.50 5.01 12.30
CA PRO A 211 0.86 6.32 12.44
C PRO A 211 -0.46 6.34 11.69
N SER A 212 -1.43 5.66 12.30
CA SER A 212 -2.76 5.40 11.76
C SER A 212 -3.79 6.36 12.30
N ILE A 213 -3.46 7.20 13.30
CA ILE A 213 -4.35 8.19 13.92
C ILE A 213 -3.83 9.60 13.57
N ARG A 214 -4.73 10.50 13.13
CA ARG A 214 -4.36 11.88 12.79
C ARG A 214 -4.29 12.74 14.05
N THR A 215 -3.35 13.66 14.15
CA THR A 215 -3.12 14.50 15.35
C THR A 215 -4.37 15.26 15.82
N PHE A 216 -5.19 15.78 14.89
CA PHE A 216 -6.43 16.49 15.26
C PHE A 216 -7.53 15.58 15.83
N GLN A 217 -7.42 14.25 15.63
CA GLN A 217 -8.35 13.29 16.21
C GLN A 217 -8.14 13.15 17.72
N GLU A 218 -6.92 13.40 18.23
CA GLU A 218 -6.63 13.41 19.66
C GLU A 218 -7.09 14.71 20.34
N ALA A 219 -7.10 15.83 19.61
CA ALA A 219 -7.39 17.16 20.15
C ALA A 219 -8.89 17.53 20.21
N ALA A 220 -9.79 16.76 19.58
CA ALA A 220 -11.16 17.19 19.35
C ALA A 220 -12.12 16.92 20.54
N ALA A 221 -12.36 17.97 21.33
CA ALA A 221 -13.51 18.12 22.23
C ALA A 221 -14.67 18.95 21.61
N SER A 222 -14.78 19.03 20.26
CA SER A 222 -15.86 19.60 19.37
C SER A 222 -15.46 20.85 18.54
N PRO A 223 -16.17 21.21 17.44
CA PRO A 223 -16.82 20.36 16.42
C PRO A 223 -16.50 20.74 14.94
N ILE A 224 -16.35 19.71 14.11
CA ILE A 224 -16.92 19.55 12.75
C ILE A 224 -16.35 20.39 11.58
N LEU A 225 -15.90 21.62 11.76
CA LEU A 225 -15.44 22.46 10.62
C LEU A 225 -14.00 22.20 10.16
N THR A 226 -13.22 21.44 10.93
CA THR A 226 -11.80 21.16 10.71
C THR A 226 -11.53 19.70 10.34
N LEU A 227 -12.50 18.98 9.78
CA LEU A 227 -12.41 17.52 9.54
C LEU A 227 -11.93 17.14 8.14
N SER A 228 -12.05 18.04 7.15
CA SER A 228 -11.73 17.76 5.75
C SER A 228 -10.43 18.45 5.35
N PRO A 229 -9.45 17.72 4.77
CA PRO A 229 -8.20 18.33 4.36
C PRO A 229 -8.46 19.34 3.25
N THR A 230 -8.08 20.59 3.46
CA THR A 230 -8.05 21.62 2.41
C THR A 230 -6.59 22.00 2.14
N PRO A 231 -6.27 22.63 1.00
CA PRO A 231 -4.95 23.24 0.79
C PRO A 231 -4.57 24.17 1.95
N ASP A 232 -5.55 24.89 2.49
CA ASP A 232 -5.38 25.82 3.62
C ASP A 232 -5.43 25.15 5.02
N ASN A 233 -5.73 23.86 5.11
CA ASN A 233 -5.76 23.09 6.35
C ASN A 233 -5.36 21.63 6.08
N PRO A 234 -4.07 21.39 5.83
CA PRO A 234 -3.56 20.10 5.39
C PRO A 234 -3.45 19.13 6.58
N HIS A 235 -4.24 18.08 6.56
CA HIS A 235 -4.25 17.04 7.60
C HIS A 235 -3.16 15.98 7.43
N TRP A 236 -1.90 16.36 7.24
CA TRP A 236 -0.82 15.38 6.99
C TRP A 236 -0.22 14.78 8.26
N GLN A 237 -0.46 15.37 9.44
CA GLN A 237 0.15 14.99 10.72
C GLN A 237 -0.56 13.83 11.42
N ALA A 238 0.25 13.01 12.07
CA ALA A 238 -0.13 11.94 12.99
C ALA A 238 0.70 12.03 14.28
N THR A 239 0.05 11.75 15.40
CA THR A 239 0.73 11.57 16.68
C THR A 239 1.06 10.10 16.87
N GLY A 240 2.30 9.81 17.25
CA GLY A 240 2.74 8.48 17.65
C GLY A 240 3.61 8.54 18.90
N PHE A 241 4.07 7.37 19.36
CA PHE A 241 4.99 7.25 20.47
C PHE A 241 6.30 6.61 20.02
N THR A 242 7.41 7.15 20.50
CA THR A 242 8.74 6.60 20.22
C THR A 242 8.94 5.28 20.91
N LYS A 243 9.51 4.30 20.23
CA LYS A 243 9.75 2.98 20.84
C LYS A 243 10.87 3.05 21.89
N SER A 244 11.86 3.91 21.67
CA SER A 244 13.01 4.07 22.55
C SER A 244 12.66 4.65 23.92
N GLY A 245 11.64 5.53 24.01
CA GLY A 245 11.37 6.31 25.21
C GLY A 245 9.90 6.52 25.56
N HIS A 246 8.96 5.98 24.78
CA HIS A 246 7.52 6.21 24.89
C HIS A 246 7.19 7.72 24.90
N GLN A 247 7.94 8.51 24.13
CA GLN A 247 7.74 9.95 24.01
C GLN A 247 6.83 10.24 22.82
N GLU A 248 5.94 11.22 22.98
CA GLU A 248 5.11 11.68 21.87
C GLU A 248 5.98 12.22 20.73
N LYS A 249 5.74 11.75 19.51
CA LYS A 249 6.44 12.14 18.29
C LYS A 249 5.40 12.49 17.22
N GLN A 250 5.52 13.69 16.66
CA GLN A 250 4.76 14.08 15.48
C GLN A 250 5.43 13.50 14.23
N MET A 251 4.63 12.95 13.32
CA MET A 251 5.10 12.31 12.10
C MET A 251 4.06 12.39 10.99
N VAL A 252 4.46 12.04 9.78
CA VAL A 252 3.55 11.98 8.64
C VAL A 252 2.59 10.80 8.79
N PHE A 253 1.29 11.09 8.64
CA PHE A 253 0.22 10.11 8.64
C PHE A 253 0.40 9.06 7.54
N ALA A 254 0.32 7.78 7.90
CA ALA A 254 0.68 6.69 6.98
C ALA A 254 -0.14 6.69 5.68
N PRO A 255 -1.47 6.86 5.70
CA PRO A 255 -2.23 7.00 4.46
C PRO A 255 -1.84 8.18 3.56
N VAL A 256 -1.27 9.25 4.11
CA VAL A 256 -0.74 10.36 3.29
C VAL A 256 0.54 9.93 2.59
N ALA A 257 1.49 9.30 3.28
CA ALA A 257 2.70 8.78 2.64
C ALA A 257 2.37 7.69 1.60
N ILE A 258 1.48 6.75 1.95
CA ILE A 258 1.08 5.64 1.06
C ILE A 258 0.37 6.14 -0.20
N ALA A 259 -0.51 7.14 -0.09
CA ALA A 259 -1.19 7.69 -1.26
C ALA A 259 -0.26 8.43 -2.22
N ASN A 260 0.93 8.83 -1.77
CA ASN A 260 1.82 9.70 -2.53
C ASN A 260 3.18 9.07 -2.86
N HIS A 261 3.33 7.76 -2.65
CA HIS A 261 4.59 7.10 -2.98
C HIS A 261 4.76 6.81 -4.48
N VAL A 262 6.01 6.93 -4.92
CA VAL A 262 6.51 6.62 -6.26
C VAL A 262 7.22 5.27 -6.20
N ALA A 263 7.21 4.53 -7.31
CA ALA A 263 7.94 3.28 -7.36
C ALA A 263 9.46 3.53 -7.24
N PRO A 264 10.21 2.72 -6.49
CA PRO A 264 11.67 2.85 -6.41
C PRO A 264 12.32 2.78 -7.78
N GLN A 265 13.44 3.48 -7.93
CA GLN A 265 14.29 3.37 -9.12
C GLN A 265 14.96 1.99 -9.20
N HIS A 266 15.53 1.66 -10.37
CA HIS A 266 16.23 0.39 -10.54
C HIS A 266 17.41 0.30 -9.54
N ARG A 267 17.41 -0.79 -8.74
CA ARG A 267 18.38 -1.09 -7.65
C ARG A 267 18.17 -0.31 -6.36
N ASP A 268 17.15 0.54 -6.32
CA ASP A 268 16.68 1.14 -5.09
C ASP A 268 15.56 0.28 -4.47
N TRP A 269 15.27 0.53 -3.20
CA TRP A 269 14.26 -0.18 -2.42
C TRP A 269 13.35 0.77 -1.64
N LEU A 270 13.80 2.02 -1.39
CA LEU A 270 12.98 3.07 -0.80
C LEU A 270 12.05 3.68 -1.85
N ALA A 271 10.81 3.93 -1.44
CA ALA A 271 9.83 4.60 -2.29
C ALA A 271 10.00 6.12 -2.14
N GLY A 272 10.13 6.83 -3.25
CA GLY A 272 10.07 8.30 -3.24
C GLY A 272 8.67 8.80 -2.86
N LEU A 273 8.57 10.02 -2.37
CA LEU A 273 7.32 10.58 -1.84
C LEU A 273 6.97 11.92 -2.50
N LEU A 274 5.77 12.05 -3.05
CA LEU A 274 5.29 13.29 -3.66
C LEU A 274 4.53 14.12 -2.63
N CYS A 275 4.64 15.45 -2.72
CA CYS A 275 3.77 16.32 -1.94
C CYS A 275 2.41 16.48 -2.65
N PRO A 276 1.28 16.02 -2.05
CA PRO A 276 -0.03 16.18 -2.67
C PRO A 276 -0.49 17.64 -2.78
N TYR A 277 0.09 18.54 -1.97
CA TYR A 277 -0.30 19.94 -1.90
C TYR A 277 0.39 20.77 -3.01
N CYS A 278 1.72 20.66 -3.16
CA CYS A 278 2.45 21.30 -4.27
C CYS A 278 1.99 20.84 -5.65
N GLU A 279 1.60 19.57 -5.80
CA GLU A 279 1.02 19.09 -7.05
C GLU A 279 -0.30 19.79 -7.41
N THR A 280 -1.10 20.16 -6.41
CA THR A 280 -2.37 20.85 -6.64
C THR A 280 -2.11 22.30 -7.06
N GLU A 281 -1.17 22.99 -6.42
CA GLU A 281 -0.76 24.37 -6.75
C GLU A 281 -0.27 24.47 -8.19
N SER A 282 0.56 23.53 -8.62
CA SER A 282 1.08 23.48 -9.99
C SER A 282 0.05 23.12 -11.07
N THR A 283 -1.22 22.90 -10.72
CA THR A 283 -2.34 22.79 -11.68
C THR A 283 -3.13 24.09 -11.84
N VAL A 284 -2.83 25.12 -11.05
CA VAL A 284 -3.39 26.47 -11.20
C VAL A 284 -2.58 27.18 -12.31
N PRO A 285 -3.23 27.80 -13.32
CA PRO A 285 -2.50 28.55 -14.35
C PRO A 285 -1.69 29.68 -13.69
N GLN A 286 -0.37 29.64 -13.80
CA GLN A 286 0.49 30.76 -13.41
C GLN A 286 0.17 31.99 -14.28
N GLU A 287 0.13 33.17 -13.66
CA GLU A 287 -0.07 34.42 -14.40
C GLU A 287 1.10 34.64 -15.38
N GLN A 288 0.86 35.31 -16.51
CA GLN A 288 1.77 35.49 -17.66
C GLN A 288 3.16 36.13 -17.36
N TYR A 289 3.48 36.40 -16.10
CA TYR A 289 4.71 37.07 -15.66
C TYR A 289 5.54 36.25 -14.67
N ASP A 290 5.13 35.03 -14.34
CA ASP A 290 5.88 34.13 -13.46
C ASP A 290 6.69 33.15 -14.32
N ASP A 291 7.95 33.51 -14.60
CA ASP A 291 8.89 32.71 -15.42
C ASP A 291 9.50 31.51 -14.64
N GLU A 292 9.14 31.32 -13.37
CA GLU A 292 9.56 30.16 -12.57
C GLU A 292 8.56 29.02 -12.75
N ASP A 293 8.91 28.04 -13.58
CA ASP A 293 8.28 26.72 -13.56
C ASP A 293 8.29 26.20 -12.12
N ALA A 294 7.11 25.94 -11.55
CA ALA A 294 6.99 25.36 -10.22
C ALA A 294 7.83 24.06 -10.15
N TYR A 295 8.91 24.08 -9.37
CA TYR A 295 9.85 22.96 -9.27
C TYR A 295 9.10 21.68 -8.87
N ARG A 296 9.05 20.70 -9.77
CA ARG A 296 8.54 19.35 -9.51
C ARG A 296 9.73 18.39 -9.52
N PRO A 297 10.14 17.84 -8.37
CA PRO A 297 11.01 16.67 -8.42
C PRO A 297 10.19 15.51 -9.01
N ASP A 298 10.53 15.09 -10.24
CA ASP A 298 9.87 14.00 -10.96
C ASP A 298 9.77 12.69 -10.15
N LEU A 299 10.63 12.55 -9.13
CA LEU A 299 10.83 11.37 -8.31
C LEU A 299 10.35 11.54 -6.86
N GLY A 300 9.95 12.74 -6.46
CA GLY A 300 9.60 13.08 -5.09
C GLY A 300 10.81 13.16 -4.14
N TYR A 301 10.51 13.26 -2.84
CA TYR A 301 11.47 13.23 -1.73
C TYR A 301 11.99 11.81 -1.51
N GLU A 302 13.28 11.67 -1.20
CA GLU A 302 13.99 10.38 -1.13
C GLU A 302 13.63 9.55 0.12
N ASP A 303 13.32 10.21 1.23
CA ASP A 303 13.00 9.57 2.50
C ASP A 303 11.88 10.31 3.27
N MET A 304 11.47 9.71 4.38
CA MET A 304 10.39 10.25 5.22
C MET A 304 10.80 11.51 5.98
N ASP A 305 12.09 11.70 6.29
CA ASP A 305 12.57 12.86 7.03
C ASP A 305 12.57 14.10 6.15
N ALA A 306 13.12 14.02 4.94
CA ALA A 306 13.06 15.08 3.94
C ALA A 306 11.61 15.42 3.55
N TYR A 307 10.76 14.40 3.43
CA TYR A 307 9.34 14.61 3.15
C TYR A 307 8.62 15.31 4.31
N GLN A 308 8.89 14.89 5.55
CA GLN A 308 8.32 15.52 6.74
C GLN A 308 8.79 16.96 6.90
N GLU A 309 10.09 17.23 6.74
CA GLU A 309 10.66 18.58 6.80
C GLU A 309 9.94 19.49 5.79
N HIS A 310 9.77 19.06 4.55
CA HIS A 310 9.03 19.84 3.56
C HIS A 310 7.59 20.15 3.99
N LEU A 311 6.84 19.15 4.47
CA LEU A 311 5.47 19.34 4.93
C LEU A 311 5.41 20.29 6.13
N GLU A 312 6.40 20.23 7.03
CA GLU A 312 6.51 21.13 8.17
C GLU A 312 6.70 22.58 7.73
N TRP A 313 7.63 22.82 6.79
CA TRP A 313 7.96 24.17 6.31
C TRP A 313 6.90 24.79 5.42
N GLN A 314 6.27 24.03 4.52
CA GLN A 314 5.40 24.56 3.45
C GLN A 314 3.92 24.34 3.71
N HIS A 315 3.57 23.32 4.50
CA HIS A 315 2.19 22.86 4.66
C HIS A 315 1.82 22.68 6.14
N THR A 316 2.42 23.44 7.05
CA THR A 316 1.88 23.58 8.41
C THR A 316 1.19 24.91 8.52
N VAL A 317 -0.12 24.89 8.79
CA VAL A 317 -0.79 26.10 9.26
C VAL A 317 -0.22 26.37 10.63
N THR A 318 0.64 27.38 10.77
CA THR A 318 0.97 27.94 12.08
C THR A 318 -0.35 28.26 12.78
N ALA A 319 -0.76 27.42 13.72
CA ALA A 319 -1.74 27.83 14.70
C ALA A 319 -1.21 29.16 15.29
N PRO A 320 -2.03 30.21 15.43
CA PRO A 320 -1.58 31.40 16.11
C PRO A 320 -1.13 30.97 17.49
N THR A 321 0.19 30.95 17.71
CA THR A 321 0.77 30.81 19.03
C THR A 321 0.11 31.89 19.86
N SER A 322 -0.80 31.47 20.72
CA SER A 322 -1.32 32.28 21.79
C SER A 322 -0.17 32.48 22.77
N GLN A 323 0.81 33.29 22.39
CA GLN A 323 1.65 33.98 23.36
C GLN A 323 0.73 34.98 24.05
N ALA A 324 0.10 34.49 25.09
CA ALA A 324 -0.52 35.30 26.12
C ALA A 324 0.47 36.41 26.48
N GLN A 325 0.02 37.65 26.30
CA GLN A 325 0.67 38.84 26.79
C GLN A 325 1.01 38.65 28.27
N ALA A 326 2.29 38.49 28.59
CA ALA A 326 2.80 38.84 29.90
C ALA A 326 3.02 40.36 29.89
N SER A 327 2.08 41.08 30.47
CA SER A 327 2.24 42.49 30.83
C SER A 327 3.39 42.64 31.84
N SER A 328 4.39 43.45 31.51
CA SER A 328 5.11 44.26 32.50
C SER A 328 5.78 45.46 31.82
N ASP A 329 5.11 46.60 31.96
CA ASP A 329 5.58 47.97 32.19
C ASP A 329 6.95 48.47 31.68
N ASN A 330 6.84 49.63 31.03
CA ASN A 330 7.74 50.80 31.01
C ASN A 330 9.04 50.75 30.20
N CYS A 331 9.03 51.49 29.08
CA CYS A 331 10.15 52.32 28.67
C CYS A 331 9.65 53.68 28.15
N THR A 332 9.92 54.73 28.92
CA THR A 332 9.77 56.14 28.54
C THR A 332 11.02 56.54 27.75
N VAL A 333 10.86 57.18 26.59
CA VAL A 333 11.96 57.76 25.82
C VAL A 333 11.97 59.28 26.07
N MET A 334 13.12 59.81 26.51
CA MET A 334 13.46 61.23 26.42
C MET A 334 14.10 61.53 25.08
#